data_AF-A0A431KPX0-F1
#
_entry.id   AF-A0A431KPX0-F1
#
_cell.length_a   1.000
_cell.length_b   1.000
_cell.length_c   1.000
_cell.angle_alpha   90.00
_cell.angle_beta   90.00
_cell.angle_gamma   90.00
#
_symmetry.space_group_name_H-M   'P 1'
#
loop_
_entity.id
_entity.type
_entity.pdbx_description
1 polymer ?
#
loop_
_entity_poly.entity_id
_entity_poly.type
_entity_poly.pdbx_seq_one_letter_code
_entity_poly.pdbx_strand_id
1 'polypeptide(L)'
;MRPTLILKMVEGCIFAADSLIEENFMAVADYISTVQKIYIAFYQRPADPAGLTYWAQQLDAAHGNVASIINSFATSAETTALYGPINNTTIGSVIDSIYQALFNRAPDAAGKQFYVDGFAKGDFTAGSIALAVLNGARNDDQTAINNKVAVAQAFAAALDTPVEVAAYAGDAAAQTARDLLASVVSTTNPATFYGVDNAIQQIVNGSVEHVFTLKNVDVAYVPPTTAIYWGYNPHDNTSATGAPADGGIPVADLLKFLTSITGLTFAELGVIDPNTGNPFQNVTNLTLSNPLSSTGGQNANNGGSNQLTITYADG
;
A
#
# COMPACT_ATOMS: atom_id res chain seq x y z
N MET A 1 -18.21 -25.55 -50.46
CA MET A 1 -17.79 -24.18 -50.13
C MET A 1 -19.00 -23.44 -49.58
N ARG A 2 -18.99 -23.10 -48.29
CA ARG A 2 -20.08 -22.32 -47.66
C ARG A 2 -19.80 -20.81 -47.87
N PRO A 3 -20.80 -19.98 -48.20
CA PRO A 3 -20.60 -18.58 -48.48
C PRO A 3 -20.45 -17.75 -47.19
N THR A 4 -19.50 -16.80 -47.25
CA THR A 4 -19.21 -15.81 -46.22
C THR A 4 -20.24 -14.69 -46.25
N LEU A 5 -20.83 -14.37 -45.08
CA LEU A 5 -21.79 -13.28 -44.90
C LEU A 5 -21.02 -11.95 -44.76
N ILE A 6 -21.17 -11.04 -45.73
CA ILE A 6 -20.60 -9.70 -45.69
C ILE A 6 -21.58 -8.79 -44.94
N LEU A 7 -21.20 -8.37 -43.73
CA LEU A 7 -21.94 -7.39 -42.93
C LEU A 7 -21.70 -5.99 -43.52
N LYS A 8 -22.70 -5.46 -44.25
CA LYS A 8 -22.70 -4.05 -44.66
C LYS A 8 -22.90 -3.17 -43.43
N MET A 9 -21.83 -2.55 -42.94
CA MET A 9 -21.88 -1.51 -41.92
C MET A 9 -22.43 -0.22 -42.53
N VAL A 10 -23.43 0.37 -41.87
CA VAL A 10 -23.89 1.75 -42.11
C VAL A 10 -22.92 2.65 -41.35
N GLU A 11 -22.10 3.43 -42.07
CA GLU A 11 -20.94 4.21 -41.58
C GLU A 11 -21.28 5.41 -40.65
N GLY A 12 -22.47 5.46 -40.05
CA GLY A 12 -22.88 6.55 -39.16
C GLY A 12 -22.99 6.20 -37.67
N CYS A 13 -23.16 4.92 -37.31
CA CYS A 13 -23.48 4.53 -35.92
C CYS A 13 -22.26 4.04 -35.12
N ILE A 14 -21.18 3.64 -35.81
CA ILE A 14 -20.01 3.01 -35.17
C ILE A 14 -19.12 4.04 -34.46
N PHE A 15 -19.01 5.27 -34.97
CA PHE A 15 -18.16 6.30 -34.38
C PHE A 15 -18.69 6.84 -33.04
N ALA A 16 -20.01 6.84 -32.83
CA ALA A 16 -20.59 7.25 -31.55
C ALA A 16 -20.48 6.15 -30.49
N ALA A 17 -20.60 4.88 -30.87
CA ALA A 17 -20.43 3.77 -29.92
C ALA A 17 -18.99 3.69 -29.40
N ASP A 18 -17.98 3.90 -30.26
CA ASP A 18 -16.56 3.84 -29.89
C ASP A 18 -16.17 5.01 -28.96
N SER A 19 -16.62 6.24 -29.24
CA SER A 19 -16.35 7.40 -28.36
C SER A 19 -17.10 7.34 -27.03
N LEU A 20 -18.30 6.76 -27.01
CA LEU A 20 -19.07 6.55 -25.77
C LEU A 20 -18.47 5.41 -24.92
N ILE A 21 -17.83 4.41 -25.54
CA ILE A 21 -17.11 3.34 -24.82
C ILE A 21 -15.80 3.88 -24.21
N GLU A 22 -15.06 4.74 -24.93
CA GLU A 22 -13.86 5.40 -24.38
C GLU A 22 -14.17 6.41 -23.26
N GLU A 23 -15.20 7.25 -23.41
CA GLU A 23 -15.61 8.16 -22.31
C GLU A 23 -16.06 7.40 -21.06
N ASN A 24 -16.82 6.31 -21.22
CA ASN A 24 -17.33 5.55 -20.09
C ASN A 24 -16.23 4.72 -19.40
N PHE A 25 -15.22 4.25 -20.14
CA PHE A 25 -14.07 3.55 -19.58
C PHE A 25 -13.12 4.50 -18.83
N MET A 26 -12.91 5.71 -19.34
CA MET A 26 -12.13 6.76 -18.65
C MET A 26 -12.82 7.27 -17.38
N ALA A 27 -14.16 7.40 -17.39
CA ALA A 27 -14.93 7.78 -16.21
C ALA A 27 -14.83 6.72 -15.08
N VAL A 28 -14.94 5.44 -15.41
CA VAL A 28 -14.81 4.34 -14.42
C VAL A 28 -13.41 4.28 -13.80
N ALA A 29 -12.36 4.43 -14.61
CA ALA A 29 -10.98 4.45 -14.09
C ALA A 29 -10.74 5.65 -13.14
N ASP A 30 -11.32 6.81 -13.44
CA ASP A 30 -11.22 8.01 -12.59
C ASP A 30 -12.00 7.83 -11.27
N TYR A 31 -13.15 7.13 -11.31
CA TYR A 31 -13.89 6.77 -10.10
C TYR A 31 -13.14 5.78 -9.21
N ILE A 32 -12.46 4.78 -9.78
CA ILE A 32 -11.64 3.84 -9.01
C ILE A 32 -10.52 4.60 -8.27
N SER A 33 -9.82 5.51 -8.95
CA SER A 33 -8.79 6.37 -8.34
C SER A 33 -9.36 7.25 -7.22
N THR A 34 -10.54 7.84 -7.45
CA THR A 34 -11.23 8.67 -6.46
C THR A 34 -11.64 7.88 -5.23
N VAL A 35 -12.21 6.69 -5.41
CA VAL A 35 -12.57 5.79 -4.30
C VAL A 35 -11.32 5.36 -3.54
N GLN A 36 -10.23 5.02 -4.22
CA GLN A 36 -8.97 4.67 -3.58
C GLN A 36 -8.48 5.79 -2.64
N LYS A 37 -8.53 7.05 -3.11
CA LYS A 37 -8.15 8.21 -2.29
C LYS A 37 -9.04 8.35 -1.05
N ILE A 38 -10.34 8.05 -1.14
CA ILE A 38 -11.26 8.09 0.01
C ILE A 38 -10.90 7.00 1.02
N TYR A 39 -10.61 5.77 0.56
CA TYR A 39 -10.14 4.69 1.42
C TYR A 39 -8.85 5.07 2.16
N ILE A 40 -7.88 5.66 1.45
CA ILE A 40 -6.63 6.14 2.06
C ILE A 40 -6.91 7.26 3.06
N ALA A 41 -7.76 8.24 2.71
CA ALA A 41 -8.03 9.39 3.57
C ALA A 41 -8.75 8.99 4.85
N PHE A 42 -9.67 8.02 4.78
CA PHE A 42 -10.58 7.72 5.88
C PHE A 42 -10.27 6.42 6.62
N TYR A 43 -10.00 5.33 5.90
CA TYR A 43 -9.66 4.03 6.48
C TYR A 43 -8.15 3.81 6.57
N GLN A 44 -7.36 4.70 5.98
CA GLN A 44 -5.90 4.69 6.00
C GLN A 44 -5.29 3.44 5.36
N ARG A 45 -6.09 2.66 4.63
CA ARG A 45 -5.70 1.40 4.00
C ARG A 45 -6.08 1.39 2.52
N PRO A 46 -5.48 0.51 1.71
CA PRO A 46 -5.96 0.20 0.38
C PRO A 46 -7.37 -0.38 0.42
N ALA A 47 -8.20 -0.01 -0.55
CA ALA A 47 -9.48 -0.65 -0.75
C ALA A 47 -9.33 -2.13 -1.16
N ASP A 48 -10.28 -2.96 -0.74
CA ASP A 48 -10.42 -4.32 -1.23
C ASP A 48 -11.05 -4.33 -2.64
N PRO A 49 -10.82 -5.36 -3.47
CA PRO A 49 -11.30 -5.38 -4.86
C PRO A 49 -12.83 -5.23 -5.00
N ALA A 50 -13.58 -5.87 -4.09
CA ALA A 50 -15.03 -5.82 -4.08
C ALA A 50 -15.54 -4.41 -3.68
N GLY A 51 -14.96 -3.83 -2.64
CA GLY A 51 -15.23 -2.48 -2.17
C GLY A 51 -14.93 -1.42 -3.23
N LEU A 52 -13.78 -1.51 -3.91
CA LEU A 52 -13.46 -0.62 -5.04
C LEU A 52 -14.55 -0.62 -6.10
N THR A 53 -14.93 -1.82 -6.54
CA THR A 53 -15.94 -1.99 -7.59
C THR A 53 -17.28 -1.44 -7.12
N TYR A 54 -17.70 -1.77 -5.91
CA TYR A 54 -18.96 -1.30 -5.34
C TYR A 54 -19.02 0.23 -5.26
N TRP A 55 -18.03 0.86 -4.64
CA TRP A 55 -18.03 2.30 -4.45
C TRP A 55 -17.82 3.08 -5.75
N ALA A 56 -17.08 2.54 -6.71
CA ALA A 56 -16.96 3.15 -8.04
C ALA A 56 -18.32 3.14 -8.77
N GLN A 57 -19.09 2.04 -8.67
CA GLN A 57 -20.45 1.98 -9.21
C GLN A 57 -21.40 2.95 -8.49
N GLN A 58 -21.29 3.10 -7.16
CA GLN A 58 -22.09 4.08 -6.42
C GLN A 58 -21.74 5.52 -6.84
N LEU A 59 -20.45 5.80 -7.06
CA LEU A 59 -19.98 7.10 -7.48
C LEU A 59 -20.42 7.43 -8.92
N ASP A 60 -20.36 6.46 -9.82
CA ASP A 60 -20.86 6.56 -11.19
C ASP A 60 -22.37 6.84 -11.21
N ALA A 61 -23.14 6.07 -10.43
CA ALA A 61 -24.59 6.28 -10.26
C ALA A 61 -24.92 7.66 -9.65
N ALA A 62 -23.99 8.24 -8.88
CA ALA A 62 -24.09 9.60 -8.34
C ALA A 62 -23.48 10.67 -9.27
N HIS A 63 -23.16 10.33 -10.52
CA HIS A 63 -22.55 11.22 -11.51
C HIS A 63 -21.26 11.89 -10.99
N GLY A 64 -20.41 11.13 -10.29
CA GLY A 64 -19.14 11.62 -9.76
C GLY A 64 -19.26 12.46 -8.48
N ASN A 65 -20.45 12.58 -7.89
CA ASN A 65 -20.63 13.36 -6.67
C ASN A 65 -20.07 12.61 -5.44
N VAL A 66 -18.79 12.82 -5.13
CA VAL A 66 -18.11 12.20 -3.97
C VAL A 66 -18.83 12.50 -2.64
N ALA A 67 -19.44 13.67 -2.51
CA ALA A 67 -20.15 14.06 -1.29
C ALA A 67 -21.35 13.13 -0.99
N SER A 68 -21.89 12.45 -2.01
CA SER A 68 -22.98 11.49 -1.85
C SER A 68 -22.56 10.18 -1.17
N ILE A 69 -21.30 9.75 -1.33
CA ILE A 69 -20.78 8.50 -0.77
C ILE A 69 -19.99 8.72 0.52
N ILE A 70 -19.41 9.90 0.72
CA ILE A 70 -18.45 10.15 1.81
C ILE A 70 -19.06 10.01 3.21
N ASN A 71 -20.36 10.32 3.38
CA ASN A 71 -21.06 10.16 4.65
C ASN A 71 -21.24 8.68 5.02
N SER A 72 -21.34 7.79 4.04
CA SER A 72 -21.43 6.35 4.27
C SER A 72 -20.10 5.80 4.78
N PHE A 73 -18.96 6.36 4.34
CA PHE A 73 -17.66 6.04 4.92
C PHE A 73 -17.58 6.52 6.38
N ALA A 74 -18.02 7.74 6.65
CA ALA A 74 -17.97 8.34 7.99
C ALA A 74 -18.88 7.68 9.03
N THR A 75 -19.84 6.86 8.63
CA THR A 75 -20.77 6.17 9.54
C THR A 75 -20.58 4.65 9.56
N SER A 76 -19.51 4.15 8.90
CA SER A 76 -19.25 2.71 8.82
C SER A 76 -18.77 2.11 10.15
N ALA A 77 -18.93 0.80 10.28
CA ALA A 77 -18.38 0.04 11.40
C ALA A 77 -16.85 0.17 11.47
N GLU A 78 -16.18 0.22 10.32
CA GLU A 78 -14.73 0.39 10.23
C GLU A 78 -14.27 1.74 10.77
N THR A 79 -14.96 2.83 10.41
CA THR A 79 -14.71 4.17 11.00
C THR A 79 -14.87 4.15 12.51
N THR A 80 -15.92 3.49 13.00
CA THR A 80 -16.19 3.40 14.44
C THR A 80 -15.10 2.59 15.15
N ALA A 81 -14.60 1.52 14.53
CA ALA A 81 -13.48 0.74 15.06
C ALA A 81 -12.17 1.55 15.08
N LEU A 82 -11.92 2.35 14.02
CA LEU A 82 -10.68 3.11 13.85
C LEU A 82 -10.61 4.36 14.73
N TYR A 83 -11.70 5.12 14.81
CA TYR A 83 -11.72 6.43 15.47
C TYR A 83 -12.54 6.45 16.77
N GLY A 84 -13.31 5.41 17.05
CA GLY A 84 -14.35 5.46 18.06
C GLY A 84 -15.49 6.41 17.67
N PRO A 85 -16.30 6.87 18.65
CA PRO A 85 -17.35 7.85 18.40
C PRO A 85 -16.78 9.19 17.91
N ILE A 86 -17.19 9.64 16.73
CA ILE A 86 -16.81 10.95 16.19
C ILE A 86 -17.78 12.02 16.68
N ASN A 87 -17.29 12.99 17.44
CA ASN A 87 -18.06 14.11 17.97
C ASN A 87 -17.12 15.32 18.26
N ASN A 88 -17.66 16.42 18.79
CA ASN A 88 -16.89 17.65 19.02
C ASN A 88 -15.66 17.48 19.91
N THR A 89 -15.59 16.46 20.77
CA THR A 89 -14.42 16.22 21.62
C THR A 89 -13.37 15.32 20.96
N THR A 90 -13.77 14.46 20.02
CA THR A 90 -12.88 13.48 19.37
C THR A 90 -12.46 13.88 17.96
N ILE A 91 -13.17 14.81 17.30
CA ILE A 91 -12.90 15.22 15.92
C ILE A 91 -11.47 15.73 15.71
N GLY A 92 -10.88 16.39 16.72
CA GLY A 92 -9.49 16.84 16.65
C GLY A 92 -8.50 15.69 16.40
N SER A 93 -8.70 14.53 17.04
CA SER A 93 -7.85 13.35 16.85
C SER A 93 -8.09 12.70 15.48
N VAL A 94 -9.34 12.71 14.99
CA VAL A 94 -9.66 12.22 13.63
C VAL A 94 -8.93 13.05 12.59
N ILE A 95 -8.88 14.38 12.75
CA ILE A 95 -8.14 15.27 11.85
C ILE A 95 -6.64 14.95 11.88
N ASP A 96 -6.06 14.71 13.06
CA ASP A 96 -4.64 14.31 13.15
C ASP A 96 -4.37 13.03 12.39
N SER A 97 -5.25 12.02 12.53
CA SER A 97 -5.13 10.76 11.82
C SER A 97 -5.28 10.89 10.30
N ILE A 98 -6.21 11.72 9.82
CA ILE A 98 -6.36 12.01 8.37
C ILE A 98 -5.07 12.59 7.80
N TYR A 99 -4.49 13.58 8.48
CA TYR A 99 -3.23 14.20 8.06
C TYR A 99 -2.06 13.21 8.11
N GLN A 100 -1.99 12.38 9.15
CA GLN A 100 -0.97 11.35 9.24
C GLN A 100 -1.10 10.31 8.11
N ALA A 101 -2.32 9.90 7.77
CA ALA A 101 -2.57 8.92 6.72
C ALA A 101 -2.24 9.46 5.32
N LEU A 102 -2.63 10.71 5.04
CA LEU A 102 -2.44 11.34 3.73
C LEU A 102 -1.01 11.86 3.53
N PHE A 103 -0.42 12.47 4.55
CA PHE A 103 0.79 13.29 4.43
C PHE A 103 1.95 12.88 5.34
N ASN A 104 1.76 11.87 6.20
CA ASN A 104 2.78 11.43 7.16
C ASN A 104 3.24 12.52 8.13
N ARG A 105 2.40 13.52 8.40
CA ARG A 105 2.71 14.63 9.28
C ARG A 105 1.46 15.10 10.03
N ALA A 106 1.66 15.83 11.12
CA ALA A 106 0.59 16.51 11.82
C ALA A 106 0.04 17.71 11.01
N PRO A 107 -1.24 18.08 11.21
CA PRO A 107 -1.78 19.34 10.72
C PRO A 107 -1.12 20.53 11.43
N ASP A 108 -1.12 21.68 10.76
CA ASP A 108 -0.82 22.93 11.46
C ASP A 108 -1.96 23.29 12.42
N ALA A 109 -1.64 23.98 13.52
CA ALA A 109 -2.61 24.26 14.58
C ALA A 109 -3.81 25.08 14.09
N ALA A 110 -3.59 26.03 13.17
CA ALA A 110 -4.64 26.91 12.67
C ALA A 110 -5.59 26.17 11.71
N GLY A 111 -5.03 25.38 10.78
CA GLY A 111 -5.78 24.52 9.88
C GLY A 111 -6.59 23.47 10.62
N LYS A 112 -6.01 22.84 11.64
CA LYS A 112 -6.76 21.94 12.53
C LYS A 112 -7.94 22.65 13.20
N GLN A 113 -7.70 23.82 13.78
CA GLN A 113 -8.76 24.58 14.47
C GLN A 113 -9.89 25.00 13.52
N PHE A 114 -9.56 25.38 12.28
CA PHE A 114 -10.56 25.70 11.26
C PHE A 114 -11.54 24.55 11.02
N TYR A 115 -11.04 23.32 10.88
CA TYR A 115 -11.89 22.14 10.69
C TYR A 115 -12.67 21.76 11.95
N VAL A 116 -12.07 21.87 13.14
CA VAL A 116 -12.75 21.63 14.42
C VAL A 116 -13.94 22.59 14.58
N ASP A 117 -13.73 23.88 14.33
CA ASP A 117 -14.78 24.90 14.45
C ASP A 117 -15.91 24.69 13.42
N GLY A 118 -15.55 24.33 12.18
CA GLY A 118 -16.54 24.05 11.15
C GLY A 118 -17.33 22.75 11.41
N PHE A 119 -16.69 21.72 11.99
CA PHE A 119 -17.39 20.53 12.45
C PHE A 119 -18.40 20.85 13.56
N ALA A 120 -18.00 21.67 14.55
CA ALA A 120 -18.88 22.07 15.64
C ALA A 120 -20.10 22.87 15.18
N LYS A 121 -19.99 23.61 14.06
CA LYS A 121 -21.09 24.36 13.43
C LYS A 121 -21.97 23.51 12.52
N GLY A 122 -21.53 22.31 12.16
CA GLY A 122 -22.19 21.45 11.17
C GLY A 122 -21.85 21.81 9.72
N ASP A 123 -20.88 22.71 9.49
CA ASP A 123 -20.40 23.07 8.15
C ASP A 123 -19.60 21.92 7.52
N PHE A 124 -18.96 21.10 8.36
CA PHE A 124 -18.20 19.93 7.94
C PHE A 124 -18.65 18.65 8.66
N THR A 125 -18.52 17.53 7.94
CA THR A 125 -18.50 16.18 8.52
C THR A 125 -17.05 15.69 8.52
N ALA A 126 -16.72 14.65 9.28
CA ALA A 126 -15.39 14.06 9.23
C ALA A 126 -15.00 13.66 7.79
N GLY A 127 -15.96 13.11 7.05
CA GLY A 127 -15.78 12.75 5.63
C GLY A 127 -15.46 13.95 4.74
N SER A 128 -16.21 15.05 4.87
CA SER A 128 -15.94 16.25 4.06
C SER A 128 -14.64 16.94 4.45
N ILE A 129 -14.19 16.83 5.71
CA ILE A 129 -12.86 17.26 6.13
C ILE A 129 -11.78 16.45 5.42
N ALA A 130 -11.88 15.11 5.43
CA ALA A 130 -10.90 14.25 4.76
C ALA A 130 -10.77 14.60 3.27
N LEU A 131 -11.88 14.82 2.58
CA LEU A 131 -11.89 15.27 1.19
C LEU A 131 -11.27 16.66 1.01
N ALA A 132 -11.58 17.62 1.89
CA ALA A 132 -11.01 18.96 1.83
C ALA A 132 -9.50 18.95 2.04
N VAL A 133 -9.01 18.14 2.98
CA VAL A 133 -7.57 17.97 3.25
C VAL A 133 -6.88 17.32 2.06
N LEU A 134 -7.45 16.23 1.52
CA LEU A 134 -6.96 15.56 0.32
C LEU A 134 -6.84 16.53 -0.87
N ASN A 135 -7.88 17.31 -1.14
CA ASN A 135 -7.90 18.28 -2.25
C ASN A 135 -7.01 19.50 -2.01
N GLY A 136 -6.64 19.76 -0.75
CA GLY A 136 -5.74 20.85 -0.37
C GLY A 136 -4.25 20.53 -0.54
N ALA A 137 -3.90 19.27 -0.85
CA ALA A 137 -2.54 18.80 -0.98
C ALA A 137 -1.75 19.54 -2.07
N ARG A 138 -0.47 19.85 -1.78
CA ARG A 138 0.46 20.50 -2.71
C ARG A 138 1.87 20.00 -2.51
N ASN A 139 2.72 20.13 -3.52
CA ASN A 139 4.15 19.77 -3.45
C ASN A 139 4.33 18.32 -2.94
N ASP A 140 5.17 18.11 -1.92
CA ASP A 140 5.44 16.79 -1.34
C ASP A 140 4.20 16.05 -0.84
N ASP A 141 3.20 16.77 -0.31
CA ASP A 141 1.93 16.18 0.11
C ASP A 141 1.19 15.56 -1.08
N GLN A 142 1.18 16.26 -2.22
CA GLN A 142 0.56 15.77 -3.45
C GLN A 142 1.31 14.56 -4.01
N THR A 143 2.65 14.58 -3.97
CA THR A 143 3.49 13.46 -4.38
C THR A 143 3.28 12.24 -3.47
N ALA A 144 3.21 12.44 -2.15
CA ALA A 144 2.95 11.38 -1.19
C ALA A 144 1.58 10.72 -1.41
N ILE A 145 0.52 11.51 -1.65
CA ILE A 145 -0.80 10.95 -2.02
C ILE A 145 -0.70 10.12 -3.30
N ASN A 146 -0.06 10.64 -4.35
CA ASN A 146 0.03 9.93 -5.62
C ASN A 146 0.77 8.60 -5.46
N ASN A 147 1.85 8.58 -4.67
CA ASN A 147 2.58 7.36 -4.34
C ASN A 147 1.71 6.38 -3.55
N LYS A 148 0.98 6.86 -2.53
CA LYS A 148 0.04 6.02 -1.76
C LYS A 148 -1.07 5.44 -2.62
N VAL A 149 -1.64 6.22 -3.54
CA VAL A 149 -2.66 5.74 -4.49
C VAL A 149 -2.09 4.64 -5.38
N ALA A 150 -0.89 4.84 -5.96
CA ALA A 150 -0.25 3.84 -6.80
C ALA A 150 0.04 2.53 -6.02
N VAL A 151 0.58 2.63 -4.81
CA VAL A 151 0.80 1.46 -3.93
C VAL A 151 -0.51 0.77 -3.56
N ALA A 152 -1.55 1.55 -3.25
CA ALA A 152 -2.84 1.00 -2.87
C ALA A 152 -3.57 0.33 -4.05
N GLN A 153 -3.39 0.83 -5.27
CA GLN A 153 -3.86 0.20 -6.51
C GLN A 153 -3.09 -1.09 -6.78
N ALA A 154 -1.76 -1.11 -6.61
CA ALA A 154 -0.95 -2.32 -6.73
C ALA A 154 -1.38 -3.37 -5.70
N PHE A 155 -1.65 -2.96 -4.45
CA PHE A 155 -2.18 -3.84 -3.42
C PHE A 155 -3.53 -4.44 -3.79
N ALA A 156 -4.48 -3.62 -4.25
CA ALA A 156 -5.78 -4.12 -4.67
C ALA A 156 -5.68 -5.07 -5.88
N ALA A 157 -4.77 -4.80 -6.81
CA ALA A 157 -4.51 -5.66 -7.97
C ALA A 157 -3.86 -6.99 -7.58
N ALA A 158 -3.01 -7.01 -6.55
CA ALA A 158 -2.32 -8.20 -6.05
C ALA A 158 -3.20 -9.08 -5.13
N LEU A 159 -4.39 -8.62 -4.74
CA LEU A 159 -5.41 -9.48 -4.13
C LEU A 159 -6.20 -10.24 -5.22
N ASP A 160 -5.51 -11.10 -5.97
CA ASP A 160 -6.05 -11.76 -7.16
C ASP A 160 -6.47 -13.22 -6.93
N THR A 161 -6.06 -13.83 -5.83
CA THR A 161 -6.52 -15.17 -5.44
C THR A 161 -7.67 -15.13 -4.44
N PRO A 162 -8.57 -16.15 -4.43
CA PRO A 162 -9.62 -16.26 -3.42
C PRO A 162 -9.08 -16.32 -1.98
N VAL A 163 -7.87 -16.84 -1.77
CA VAL A 163 -7.24 -16.95 -0.45
C VAL A 163 -6.84 -15.57 0.06
N GLU A 164 -6.19 -14.75 -0.77
CA GLU A 164 -5.78 -13.39 -0.40
C GLU A 164 -6.98 -12.48 -0.16
N VAL A 165 -7.98 -12.54 -1.05
CA VAL A 165 -9.22 -11.77 -0.90
C VAL A 165 -9.95 -12.14 0.40
N ALA A 166 -10.03 -13.43 0.73
CA ALA A 166 -10.65 -13.88 1.98
C ALA A 166 -9.83 -13.49 3.22
N ALA A 167 -8.49 -13.47 3.11
CA ALA A 167 -7.60 -13.10 4.19
C ALA A 167 -7.65 -11.59 4.50
N TYR A 168 -7.93 -10.74 3.51
CA TYR A 168 -8.05 -9.29 3.70
C TYR A 168 -9.39 -8.89 4.35
N ALA A 169 -9.60 -9.35 5.58
CA ALA A 169 -10.80 -9.12 6.37
C ALA A 169 -10.47 -8.84 7.84
N GLY A 170 -11.25 -7.95 8.46
CA GLY A 170 -11.14 -7.62 9.89
C GLY A 170 -9.99 -6.66 10.23
N ASP A 171 -9.93 -6.28 11.50
CA ASP A 171 -9.09 -5.18 11.98
C ASP A 171 -7.59 -5.44 11.86
N ALA A 172 -7.16 -6.70 12.03
CA ALA A 172 -5.75 -7.08 11.93
C ALA A 172 -5.22 -6.90 10.50
N ALA A 173 -5.93 -7.44 9.50
CA ALA A 173 -5.54 -7.30 8.10
C ALA A 173 -5.63 -5.83 7.64
N ALA A 174 -6.64 -5.10 8.10
CA ALA A 174 -6.75 -3.67 7.88
C ALA A 174 -5.57 -2.90 8.49
N GLN A 175 -5.10 -3.29 9.69
CA GLN A 175 -3.94 -2.65 10.32
C GLN A 175 -2.65 -2.88 9.53
N THR A 176 -2.38 -4.10 9.08
CA THR A 176 -1.23 -4.40 8.22
C THR A 176 -1.20 -3.51 6.98
N ALA A 177 -2.38 -3.33 6.36
CA ALA A 177 -2.50 -2.51 5.18
C ALA A 177 -2.42 -0.99 5.48
N ARG A 178 -2.79 -0.55 6.70
CA ARG A 178 -2.51 0.82 7.18
C ARG A 178 -1.02 1.06 7.37
N ASP A 179 -0.32 0.11 7.99
CA ASP A 179 1.11 0.20 8.24
C ASP A 179 1.90 0.24 6.92
N LEU A 180 1.47 -0.54 5.92
CA LEU A 180 1.98 -0.46 4.56
C LEU A 180 1.91 0.97 4.02
N LEU A 181 0.73 1.59 4.02
CA LEU A 181 0.56 2.94 3.48
C LEU A 181 1.24 4.00 4.33
N ALA A 182 1.38 3.79 5.63
CA ALA A 182 2.15 4.67 6.50
C ALA A 182 3.65 4.70 6.13
N SER A 183 4.20 3.64 5.53
CA SER A 183 5.59 3.64 5.04
C SER A 183 5.80 4.38 3.72
N VAL A 184 4.72 4.75 3.02
CA VAL A 184 4.78 5.43 1.71
C VAL A 184 4.82 6.94 1.89
N VAL A 185 5.86 7.57 1.33
CA VAL A 185 6.14 9.01 1.42
C VAL A 185 6.40 9.62 0.04
N SER A 186 6.67 10.93 -0.04
CA SER A 186 6.92 11.64 -1.30
C SER A 186 8.11 11.12 -2.10
N THR A 187 9.12 10.53 -1.45
CA THR A 187 10.30 9.94 -2.09
C THR A 187 10.17 8.46 -2.43
N THR A 188 9.05 7.81 -2.07
CA THR A 188 8.80 6.41 -2.44
C THR A 188 8.65 6.30 -3.96
N ASN A 189 9.26 5.28 -4.57
CA ASN A 189 8.99 4.91 -5.95
C ASN A 189 8.01 3.73 -5.98
N PRO A 190 6.73 3.94 -6.34
CA PRO A 190 5.73 2.88 -6.31
C PRO A 190 6.04 1.71 -7.25
N ALA A 191 6.76 1.95 -8.36
CA ALA A 191 7.05 0.91 -9.35
C ALA A 191 8.04 -0.15 -8.86
N THR A 192 8.84 0.17 -7.84
CA THR A 192 9.85 -0.73 -7.25
C THR A 192 9.56 -0.99 -5.77
N PHE A 193 8.31 -0.77 -5.32
CA PHE A 193 7.94 -0.86 -3.92
C PHE A 193 7.48 -2.27 -3.54
N TYR A 194 8.38 -3.05 -2.96
CA TYR A 194 8.13 -4.43 -2.53
C TYR A 194 7.21 -4.59 -1.30
N GLY A 195 6.77 -3.48 -0.68
CA GLY A 195 5.96 -3.52 0.53
C GLY A 195 4.61 -4.20 0.34
N VAL A 196 4.06 -4.17 -0.89
CA VAL A 196 2.74 -4.75 -1.21
C VAL A 196 2.73 -6.25 -0.98
N ASP A 197 3.65 -7.00 -1.59
CA ASP A 197 3.70 -8.46 -1.49
C ASP A 197 3.93 -8.90 -0.04
N ASN A 198 4.81 -8.19 0.67
CA ASN A 198 5.06 -8.44 2.10
C ASN A 198 3.76 -8.27 2.92
N ALA A 199 3.03 -7.17 2.72
CA ALA A 199 1.78 -6.92 3.43
C ALA A 199 0.74 -8.01 3.15
N ILE A 200 0.59 -8.44 1.89
CA ILE A 200 -0.34 -9.52 1.53
C ILE A 200 0.07 -10.84 2.17
N GLN A 201 1.37 -11.19 2.14
CA GLN A 201 1.87 -12.37 2.84
C GLN A 201 1.58 -12.33 4.33
N GLN A 202 1.73 -11.17 4.97
CA GLN A 202 1.41 -11.02 6.38
C GLN A 202 -0.07 -11.17 6.68
N ILE A 203 -0.93 -10.71 5.78
CA ILE A 203 -2.38 -10.85 5.89
C ILE A 203 -2.78 -12.32 5.76
N VAL A 204 -2.18 -13.06 4.82
CA VAL A 204 -2.49 -14.48 4.58
C VAL A 204 -1.90 -15.41 5.64
N ASN A 205 -0.64 -15.18 6.04
CA ASN A 205 0.15 -16.11 6.86
C ASN A 205 0.39 -15.63 8.29
N GLY A 206 -0.05 -14.42 8.67
CA GLY A 206 0.28 -13.79 9.96
C GLY A 206 1.66 -13.14 9.95
N SER A 207 2.27 -12.90 11.11
CA SER A 207 3.64 -12.33 11.15
C SER A 207 4.63 -13.25 10.42
N VAL A 208 5.15 -12.80 9.27
CA VAL A 208 6.06 -13.60 8.43
C VAL A 208 7.51 -13.16 8.66
N GLU A 209 8.37 -14.11 9.04
CA GLU A 209 9.81 -13.94 8.96
C GLU A 209 10.24 -13.96 7.49
N HIS A 210 10.90 -12.90 7.03
CA HIS A 210 11.44 -12.84 5.68
C HIS A 210 12.89 -13.29 5.72
N VAL A 211 13.22 -14.40 5.06
CA VAL A 211 14.59 -14.90 4.96
C VAL A 211 15.13 -14.59 3.56
N PHE A 212 16.17 -13.77 3.50
CA PHE A 212 16.94 -13.50 2.30
C PHE A 212 18.19 -14.38 2.31
N THR A 213 18.26 -15.32 1.38
CA THR A 213 19.46 -16.16 1.22
C THR A 213 20.26 -15.61 0.05
N LEU A 214 21.48 -15.18 0.34
CA LEU A 214 22.43 -14.72 -0.68
C LEU A 214 23.02 -15.96 -1.36
N LYS A 215 22.75 -16.15 -2.66
CA LYS A 215 23.40 -17.23 -3.43
C LYS A 215 24.67 -16.69 -4.09
N ASN A 216 25.80 -17.24 -3.69
CA ASN A 216 27.04 -17.08 -4.44
C ASN A 216 27.02 -18.05 -5.63
N VAL A 217 27.22 -17.54 -6.84
CA VAL A 217 27.52 -18.38 -8.00
C VAL A 217 29.02 -18.70 -7.93
N ASP A 218 29.34 -19.86 -7.38
CA ASP A 218 30.60 -20.60 -7.50
C ASP A 218 31.93 -19.86 -7.18
N VAL A 219 32.50 -20.20 -6.01
CA VAL A 219 33.94 -20.34 -5.65
C VAL A 219 34.98 -19.24 -6.02
N ALA A 220 34.58 -18.05 -6.43
CA ALA A 220 35.46 -16.89 -6.42
C ALA A 220 34.85 -15.79 -5.53
N TYR A 221 35.69 -14.95 -4.95
CA TYR A 221 35.37 -13.82 -4.07
C TYR A 221 34.62 -12.69 -4.82
N VAL A 222 33.62 -13.06 -5.61
CA VAL A 222 32.75 -12.21 -6.42
C VAL A 222 31.55 -11.88 -5.54
N PRO A 223 31.25 -10.59 -5.31
CA PRO A 223 30.11 -10.21 -4.51
C PRO A 223 28.81 -10.73 -5.15
N PRO A 224 27.83 -11.20 -4.34
CA PRO A 224 26.54 -11.59 -4.88
C PRO A 224 25.93 -10.38 -5.61
N THR A 225 25.46 -10.59 -6.84
CA THR A 225 24.77 -9.55 -7.61
C THR A 225 23.28 -9.53 -7.31
N THR A 226 22.75 -10.66 -6.83
CA THR A 226 21.34 -10.84 -6.50
C THR A 226 21.18 -11.54 -5.15
N ALA A 227 20.24 -11.05 -4.35
CA ALA A 227 19.75 -11.72 -3.16
C ALA A 227 18.52 -12.54 -3.54
N ILE A 228 18.49 -13.83 -3.22
CA ILE A 228 17.32 -14.66 -3.54
C ILE A 228 16.37 -14.63 -2.35
N TYR A 229 15.18 -14.12 -2.62
CA TYR A 229 14.05 -14.19 -1.71
C TYR A 229 13.59 -15.65 -1.61
N TRP A 230 13.57 -16.23 -0.41
CA TRP A 230 12.78 -17.43 -0.16
C TRP A 230 11.51 -17.02 0.59
N GLY A 231 10.46 -16.88 -0.20
CA GLY A 231 9.12 -16.54 0.22
C GLY A 231 8.28 -16.49 -1.05
N TYR A 232 7.01 -16.84 -0.93
CA TYR A 232 6.05 -16.97 -2.02
C TYR A 232 6.17 -15.90 -3.12
N ASN A 233 6.18 -16.34 -4.38
CA ASN A 233 6.00 -15.49 -5.56
C ASN A 233 4.51 -15.55 -5.96
N PRO A 234 3.70 -14.51 -5.74
CA PRO A 234 2.27 -14.53 -6.08
C PRO A 234 2.00 -14.71 -7.58
N HIS A 235 2.98 -14.46 -8.44
CA HIS A 235 2.84 -14.65 -9.89
C HIS A 235 3.31 -16.03 -10.39
N ASP A 236 3.82 -16.90 -9.52
CA ASP A 236 4.22 -18.26 -9.88
C ASP A 236 3.19 -19.27 -9.38
N ASN A 237 2.31 -19.75 -10.27
CA ASN A 237 1.35 -20.80 -9.97
C ASN A 237 1.99 -22.19 -9.84
N THR A 238 3.32 -22.31 -9.97
CA THR A 238 3.99 -23.60 -9.91
C THR A 238 4.52 -23.84 -8.50
N SER A 239 3.96 -24.86 -7.84
CA SER A 239 4.55 -25.48 -6.66
C SER A 239 5.84 -26.21 -7.06
N ALA A 240 6.88 -25.46 -7.42
CA ALA A 240 8.17 -26.01 -7.79
C ALA A 240 9.11 -25.92 -6.58
N THR A 241 9.60 -27.08 -6.14
CA THR A 241 10.76 -27.23 -5.24
C THR A 241 12.08 -26.82 -5.92
N GLY A 242 12.04 -25.84 -6.82
CA GLY A 242 13.17 -25.22 -7.51
C GLY A 242 13.30 -23.75 -7.11
N ALA A 243 14.49 -23.17 -7.29
CA ALA A 243 14.72 -21.75 -7.05
C ALA A 243 13.65 -20.89 -7.75
N PRO A 244 13.21 -19.76 -7.15
CA PRO A 244 12.19 -18.91 -7.77
C PRO A 244 12.63 -18.49 -9.17
N ALA A 245 11.70 -18.54 -10.13
CA ALA A 245 11.94 -18.18 -11.52
C ALA A 245 12.34 -16.70 -11.70
N ASP A 246 12.00 -15.86 -10.72
CA ASP A 246 12.23 -14.42 -10.74
C ASP A 246 13.54 -14.07 -10.06
N GLY A 247 14.63 -14.10 -10.83
CA GLY A 247 15.80 -13.18 -10.83
C GLY A 247 16.52 -12.71 -9.55
N GLY A 248 16.03 -12.97 -8.33
CA GLY A 248 16.47 -12.31 -7.10
C GLY A 248 16.24 -10.78 -7.09
N ILE A 249 16.37 -10.17 -5.92
CA ILE A 249 16.44 -8.71 -5.78
C ILE A 249 17.89 -8.28 -6.04
N PRO A 250 18.16 -7.26 -6.89
CA PRO A 250 19.50 -6.71 -7.02
C PRO A 250 20.04 -6.29 -5.66
N VAL A 251 21.29 -6.66 -5.34
CA VAL A 251 21.90 -6.35 -4.05
C VAL A 251 21.87 -4.86 -3.71
N ALA A 252 21.99 -3.99 -4.73
CA ALA A 252 21.88 -2.54 -4.56
C ALA A 252 20.50 -2.09 -4.05
N ASP A 253 19.43 -2.78 -4.45
CA ASP A 253 18.07 -2.44 -4.03
C ASP A 253 17.73 -3.04 -2.67
N LEU A 254 18.26 -4.24 -2.36
CA LEU A 254 18.22 -4.77 -0.99
C LEU A 254 18.92 -3.83 0.00
N LEU A 255 20.09 -3.31 -0.36
CA LEU A 255 20.80 -2.34 0.47
C LEU A 255 19.96 -1.08 0.71
N LYS A 256 19.45 -0.44 -0.34
CA LYS A 256 18.56 0.74 -0.20
C LYS A 256 17.37 0.46 0.71
N PHE A 257 16.77 -0.72 0.56
CA PHE A 257 15.67 -1.16 1.42
C PHE A 257 16.10 -1.26 2.90
N LEU A 258 17.24 -1.90 3.19
CA LEU A 258 17.76 -2.00 4.57
C LEU A 258 18.03 -0.63 5.21
N THR A 259 18.62 0.32 4.48
CA THR A 259 18.79 1.68 5.00
C THR A 259 17.45 2.39 5.17
N SER A 260 16.50 2.19 4.26
CA SER A 260 15.17 2.78 4.40
C SER A 260 14.43 2.31 5.66
N ILE A 261 14.57 1.03 6.05
CA ILE A 261 13.85 0.48 7.20
C ILE A 261 14.60 0.65 8.52
N THR A 262 15.93 0.77 8.50
CA THR A 262 16.74 0.88 9.73
C THR A 262 17.19 2.30 10.03
N GLY A 263 17.25 3.18 9.02
CA GLY A 263 17.91 4.48 9.13
C GLY A 263 19.44 4.41 9.25
N LEU A 264 20.03 3.20 9.21
CA LEU A 264 21.46 2.96 9.33
C LEU A 264 22.12 2.90 7.95
N THR A 265 23.36 3.36 7.88
CA THR A 265 24.22 3.18 6.70
C THR A 265 24.66 1.73 6.57
N PHE A 266 25.08 1.32 5.37
CA PHE A 266 25.53 -0.05 5.13
C PHE A 266 26.77 -0.44 5.95
N ALA A 267 27.63 0.53 6.25
CA ALA A 267 28.78 0.33 7.13
C ALA A 267 28.33 0.10 8.58
N GLU A 268 27.33 0.84 9.06
CA GLU A 268 26.76 0.67 10.40
C GLU A 268 25.99 -0.65 10.55
N LEU A 269 25.40 -1.13 9.46
CA LEU A 269 24.76 -2.46 9.40
C LEU A 269 25.77 -3.61 9.32
N GLY A 270 27.07 -3.33 9.16
CA GLY A 270 28.11 -4.36 9.00
C GLY A 270 28.02 -5.14 7.69
N VAL A 271 27.19 -4.70 6.75
CA VAL A 271 26.99 -5.40 5.47
C VAL A 271 28.03 -5.04 4.41
N ILE A 272 28.92 -4.08 4.68
CA ILE A 272 30.08 -3.76 3.84
C ILE A 272 31.32 -4.40 4.44
N ASP A 273 32.06 -5.19 3.65
CA ASP A 273 33.36 -5.70 4.07
C ASP A 273 34.35 -4.52 4.21
N PRO A 274 34.98 -4.34 5.39
CA PRO A 274 35.86 -3.19 5.65
C PRO A 274 37.20 -3.25 4.90
N ASN A 275 37.61 -4.43 4.43
CA ASN A 275 38.85 -4.65 3.69
C ASN A 275 38.67 -4.44 2.19
N THR A 276 37.50 -4.79 1.65
CA THR A 276 37.24 -4.73 0.20
C THR A 276 36.28 -3.62 -0.22
N GLY A 277 35.48 -3.09 0.71
CA GLY A 277 34.41 -2.15 0.42
C GLY A 277 33.20 -2.79 -0.29
N ASN A 278 33.22 -4.11 -0.49
CA ASN A 278 32.15 -4.82 -1.19
C ASN A 278 31.01 -5.21 -0.24
N PRO A 279 29.75 -5.03 -0.65
CA PRO A 279 28.61 -5.47 0.14
C PRO A 279 28.49 -7.00 0.19
N PHE A 280 28.03 -7.50 1.33
CA PHE A 280 27.61 -8.88 1.60
C PHE A 280 28.65 -9.98 1.41
N GLN A 281 29.92 -9.62 1.20
CA GLN A 281 30.99 -10.59 0.99
C GLN A 281 31.19 -11.57 2.16
N ASN A 282 30.93 -11.11 3.39
CA ASN A 282 30.99 -11.95 4.59
C ASN A 282 29.61 -12.28 5.17
N VAL A 283 28.53 -11.92 4.50
CA VAL A 283 27.15 -12.16 4.97
C VAL A 283 26.63 -13.43 4.31
N THR A 284 26.19 -14.40 5.11
CA THR A 284 25.66 -15.68 4.62
C THR A 284 24.14 -15.68 4.54
N ASN A 285 23.48 -15.08 5.53
CA ASN A 285 22.03 -14.97 5.58
C ASN A 285 21.62 -13.60 6.14
N LEU A 286 20.46 -13.12 5.69
CA LEU A 286 19.81 -11.96 6.26
C LEU A 286 18.36 -12.33 6.56
N THR A 287 17.98 -12.22 7.83
CA THR A 287 16.61 -12.47 8.29
C THR A 287 16.01 -11.17 8.77
N LEU A 288 14.86 -10.83 8.20
CA LEU A 288 14.04 -9.70 8.60
C LEU A 288 12.76 -10.23 9.22
N SER A 289 12.68 -10.17 10.54
CA SER A 289 11.46 -10.42 11.28
C SER A 289 10.82 -9.08 11.55
N ASN A 290 9.76 -8.76 10.80
CA ASN A 290 9.01 -7.52 10.94
C ASN A 290 7.60 -7.82 11.46
N PRO A 291 7.37 -7.88 12.78
CA PRO A 291 6.03 -7.73 13.31
C PRO A 291 5.58 -6.28 13.02
N LEU A 292 4.87 -6.06 11.92
CA LEU A 292 4.06 -4.84 11.80
C LEU A 292 3.10 -4.85 12.99
N SER A 293 3.32 -3.93 13.93
CA SER A 293 2.78 -4.02 15.27
C SER A 293 1.26 -3.97 15.24
N SER A 294 0.63 -5.11 15.49
CA SER A 294 -0.78 -5.20 15.85
C SER A 294 -0.97 -4.74 17.30
N THR A 295 -0.94 -3.44 17.58
CA THR A 295 -1.49 -2.90 18.84
C THR A 295 -1.74 -1.39 18.79
N GLY A 296 -2.82 -1.00 18.14
CA GLY A 296 -3.60 0.16 18.56
C GLY A 296 -4.50 -0.25 19.74
N GLY A 297 -3.94 -0.34 20.95
CA GLY A 297 -4.71 -0.69 22.14
C GLY A 297 -3.81 -1.01 23.32
N GLN A 298 -4.02 -0.33 24.45
CA GLN A 298 -3.22 -0.47 25.66
C GLN A 298 -3.33 -1.88 26.26
N ASN A 299 -2.42 -2.78 25.87
CA ASN A 299 -1.84 -3.79 26.74
C ASN A 299 -0.53 -4.31 26.12
N ALA A 300 0.53 -3.52 26.26
CA ALA A 300 1.88 -3.89 25.86
C ALA A 300 2.36 -5.06 26.72
N ASN A 301 2.32 -6.29 26.18
CA ASN A 301 3.11 -7.44 26.64
C ASN A 301 3.07 -8.62 25.64
N ASN A 302 3.39 -8.35 24.36
CA ASN A 302 4.00 -9.36 23.51
C ASN A 302 5.03 -8.67 22.61
N GLY A 303 6.30 -8.78 23.01
CA GLY A 303 7.44 -8.07 22.44
C GLY A 303 7.88 -8.61 21.08
N GLY A 304 7.09 -8.38 20.05
CA GLY A 304 7.58 -8.47 18.68
C GLY A 304 8.36 -7.19 18.35
N SER A 305 9.67 -7.17 18.58
CA SER A 305 10.53 -6.12 18.02
C SER A 305 10.86 -6.44 16.57
N ASN A 306 10.86 -5.42 15.70
CA ASN A 306 11.44 -5.54 14.36
C ASN A 306 12.90 -5.96 14.51
N GLN A 307 13.22 -7.17 14.08
CA GLN A 307 14.53 -7.77 14.21
C GLN A 307 15.13 -7.97 12.84
N LEU A 308 16.17 -7.19 12.54
CA LEU A 308 17.10 -7.51 11.46
C LEU A 308 18.22 -8.35 12.07
N THR A 309 18.29 -9.61 11.67
CA THR A 309 19.39 -10.53 12.00
C THR A 309 20.26 -10.70 10.76
N ILE A 310 21.54 -10.38 10.90
CA ILE A 310 22.54 -10.58 9.85
C ILE A 310 23.48 -11.68 10.34
N THR A 311 23.60 -12.75 9.56
CA THR A 311 24.50 -13.86 9.87
C THR A 311 25.74 -13.76 9.01
N TYR A 312 26.91 -13.83 9.64
CA TYR A 312 28.19 -13.73 8.96
C TYR A 312 28.81 -15.11 8.73
N ALA A 313 29.74 -15.21 7.79
CA ALA A 313 30.42 -16.47 7.47
C ALA A 313 31.39 -16.93 8.58
N ASP A 314 31.81 -16.02 9.45
CA ASP A 314 32.73 -16.23 10.56
C ASP A 314 32.04 -16.54 11.90
N GLY A 315 30.70 -16.49 11.96
CA GLY A 315 29.89 -16.83 13.14
C GLY A 315 29.37 -15.61 13.87
#